data_AF-A0A067C402-F1
#
_entry.id   AF-A0A067C402-F1
#
_cell.length_a   1.000
_cell.length_b   1.000
_cell.length_c   1.000
_cell.angle_alpha   90.00
_cell.angle_beta   90.00
_cell.angle_gamma   90.00
#
_symmetry.space_group_name_H-M   'P 1'
#
loop_
_entity.id
_entity.type
_entity.pdbx_description
1 polymer ?
#
loop_
_entity_poly.entity_id
_entity_poly.type
_entity_poly.pdbx_seq_one_letter_code
_entity_poly.pdbx_strand_id
1 'polypeptide(L)'
;MTTFSTTTTCIFDGCALPSRLNSIKCMFHRNRGVCKSPHRRNQVYARQLCVSHGGRNPCQEPGCDANARLGQYCCRHSIAAKKRLRVSPSPRLCCFEAPPHAPAAIHELRMDEDMLDLLRLLLRGDGATHGWNEATMRTTHHAGGTEMV
;
A
#
# COMPACT_ATOMS: atom_id res chain seq x y z
N MET A 1 32.26 -16.86 16.40
CA MET A 1 32.67 -16.62 15.00
C MET A 1 31.41 -16.39 14.17
N THR A 2 31.24 -15.13 13.75
CA THR A 2 30.44 -14.61 12.61
C THR A 2 29.04 -15.18 12.33
N THR A 3 28.01 -14.46 12.78
CA THR A 3 26.63 -14.53 12.25
C THR A 3 26.58 -13.83 10.89
N PHE A 4 26.45 -14.58 9.80
CA PHE A 4 26.21 -14.00 8.47
C PHE A 4 24.73 -13.64 8.34
N SER A 5 24.37 -12.41 8.72
CA SER A 5 23.06 -11.84 8.39
C SER A 5 23.11 -11.25 6.98
N THR A 6 23.06 -12.11 5.95
CA THR A 6 22.95 -11.66 4.56
C THR A 6 21.49 -11.37 4.24
N THR A 7 21.02 -10.18 4.61
CA THR A 7 19.70 -9.69 4.18
C THR A 7 19.76 -9.31 2.69
N THR A 8 19.67 -10.30 1.82
CA THR A 8 19.61 -10.10 0.36
C THR A 8 18.46 -9.15 0.03
N THR A 9 18.76 -8.03 -0.62
CA THR A 9 17.78 -7.02 -1.01
C THR A 9 16.81 -7.54 -2.06
N CYS A 10 15.64 -6.91 -2.13
CA CYS A 10 14.63 -7.27 -3.13
C CYS A 10 15.17 -7.15 -4.56
N ILE A 11 14.78 -8.07 -5.45
CA ILE A 11 15.19 -8.07 -6.86
C ILE A 11 14.78 -6.81 -7.62
N PHE A 12 13.74 -6.09 -7.22
CA PHE A 12 13.26 -4.93 -7.98
C PHE A 12 14.24 -3.76 -7.91
N ASP A 13 14.57 -3.18 -9.07
CA ASP A 13 15.48 -2.04 -9.17
C ASP A 13 14.96 -0.86 -8.33
N GLY A 14 15.78 -0.35 -7.41
CA GLY A 14 15.43 0.74 -6.50
C GLY A 14 14.66 0.31 -5.24
N CYS A 15 14.43 -0.99 -5.00
CA CYS A 15 13.81 -1.46 -3.78
C CYS A 15 14.87 -1.78 -2.71
N ALA A 16 14.92 -0.99 -1.63
CA ALA A 16 15.83 -1.20 -0.51
C ALA A 16 15.33 -2.21 0.53
N LEU A 17 14.11 -2.73 0.38
CA LEU A 17 13.52 -3.64 1.37
C LEU A 17 14.16 -5.03 1.29
N PRO A 18 14.33 -5.70 2.45
CA PRO A 18 14.90 -7.04 2.48
C PRO A 18 13.98 -8.04 1.76
N SER A 19 14.59 -8.99 1.07
CA SER A 19 13.87 -10.13 0.52
C SER A 19 13.29 -10.98 1.65
N ARG A 20 12.16 -11.63 1.37
CA ARG A 20 11.59 -12.62 2.29
C ARG A 20 12.52 -13.82 2.37
N LEU A 21 12.43 -14.52 3.51
CA LEU A 21 13.05 -15.83 3.67
C LEU A 21 12.64 -16.74 2.50
N ASN A 22 13.64 -17.37 1.86
CA ASN A 22 13.46 -18.27 0.72
C ASN A 22 12.86 -17.59 -0.53
N SER A 23 13.00 -16.27 -0.65
CA SER A 23 12.57 -15.52 -1.82
C SER A 23 13.61 -14.47 -2.18
N ILE A 24 13.52 -13.98 -3.41
CA ILE A 24 14.28 -12.83 -3.92
C ILE A 24 13.42 -11.55 -3.93
N LYS A 25 12.21 -11.60 -3.36
CA LYS A 25 11.25 -10.49 -3.33
C LYS A 25 10.93 -10.10 -1.89
N CYS A 26 10.70 -8.81 -1.66
CA CYS A 26 10.20 -8.31 -0.38
C CYS A 26 8.69 -8.57 -0.21
N MET A 27 8.18 -8.24 0.98
CA MET A 27 6.75 -8.36 1.33
C MET A 27 5.81 -7.59 0.41
N PHE A 28 6.22 -6.41 -0.08
CA PHE A 28 5.41 -5.55 -0.95
C PHE A 28 5.40 -6.03 -2.40
N HIS A 29 6.47 -6.70 -2.82
CA HIS A 29 6.63 -7.18 -4.18
C HIS A 29 6.32 -8.68 -4.36
N ARG A 30 5.84 -9.36 -3.32
CA ARG A 30 5.53 -10.81 -3.34
C ARG A 30 4.66 -11.25 -4.52
N ASN A 31 3.66 -10.44 -4.87
CA ASN A 31 2.70 -10.74 -5.95
C ASN A 31 2.97 -9.88 -7.21
N ARG A 32 4.14 -9.25 -7.30
CA ARG A 32 4.51 -8.41 -8.45
C ARG A 32 5.45 -9.19 -9.39
N GLY A 33 5.17 -9.10 -10.68
CA GLY A 33 5.98 -9.69 -11.74
C GLY A 33 7.15 -8.77 -12.09
N VAL A 34 8.26 -9.38 -12.52
CA VAL A 34 9.41 -8.68 -13.13
C VAL A 34 9.16 -8.59 -14.63
N CYS A 35 9.54 -7.48 -15.24
CA CYS A 35 9.43 -7.25 -16.68
C CYS A 35 10.05 -8.42 -17.48
N LYS A 36 9.34 -8.88 -18.52
CA LYS A 36 9.78 -9.96 -19.42
C LYS A 36 11.01 -9.58 -20.24
N SER A 37 11.25 -8.29 -20.46
CA SER A 37 12.46 -7.79 -21.12
C SER A 37 13.72 -8.25 -20.36
N PRO A 38 14.74 -8.79 -21.04
CA PRO A 38 15.90 -9.38 -20.39
C PRO A 38 16.68 -8.34 -19.57
N HIS A 39 17.26 -8.78 -18.45
CA HIS A 39 18.10 -7.96 -17.56
C HIS A 39 17.41 -6.75 -16.91
N ARG A 40 16.07 -6.68 -16.90
CA ARG A 40 15.35 -5.53 -16.34
C ARG A 40 14.49 -5.96 -15.17
N ARG A 41 14.72 -5.33 -14.01
CA ARG A 41 14.05 -5.72 -12.76
C ARG A 41 12.93 -4.75 -12.38
N ASN A 42 12.41 -3.99 -13.34
CA ASN A 42 11.23 -3.16 -13.15
C ASN A 42 9.96 -4.02 -12.98
N GLN A 43 9.00 -3.48 -12.23
CA GLN A 43 7.67 -4.06 -12.07
C GLN A 43 6.88 -4.07 -13.37
N VAL A 44 6.24 -5.22 -13.64
CA VAL A 44 5.25 -5.36 -14.72
C VAL A 44 4.08 -4.42 -14.49
N TYR A 45 3.69 -3.70 -15.54
CA TYR A 45 2.46 -2.92 -15.58
C TYR A 45 1.35 -3.70 -16.28
N ALA A 46 1.56 -4.10 -17.53
CA ALA A 46 0.66 -4.96 -18.29
C ALA A 46 1.45 -5.78 -19.31
N ARG A 47 0.84 -6.84 -19.88
CA ARG A 47 1.44 -7.68 -20.94
C ARG A 47 2.82 -8.27 -20.55
N GLN A 48 3.06 -8.49 -19.26
CA GLN A 48 4.35 -8.89 -18.71
C GLN A 48 5.50 -7.90 -18.97
N LEU A 49 5.19 -6.62 -19.26
CA LEU A 49 6.17 -5.59 -19.56
C LEU A 49 6.01 -4.40 -18.60
N CYS A 50 7.12 -3.74 -18.27
CA CYS A 50 7.07 -2.46 -17.55
C CYS A 50 6.70 -1.31 -18.50
N VAL A 51 6.42 -0.12 -17.94
CA VAL A 51 5.97 1.05 -18.71
C VAL A 51 6.92 1.40 -19.86
N SER A 52 8.24 1.37 -19.61
CA SER A 52 9.27 1.70 -20.61
C SER A 52 9.49 0.62 -21.68
N HIS A 53 9.05 -0.63 -21.46
CA HIS A 53 9.14 -1.71 -22.44
C HIS A 53 7.79 -2.03 -23.08
N GLY A 54 6.87 -1.06 -23.15
CA GLY A 54 5.59 -1.26 -23.82
C GLY A 54 4.51 -1.91 -22.95
N GLY A 55 4.67 -1.91 -21.63
CA GLY A 55 3.57 -2.21 -20.70
C GLY A 55 2.44 -1.18 -20.81
N ARG A 56 2.75 0.03 -21.30
CA ARG A 56 1.79 1.09 -21.58
C ARG A 56 1.88 1.51 -23.05
N ASN A 57 0.76 1.90 -23.65
CA ASN A 57 0.75 2.36 -25.04
C ASN A 57 1.34 3.79 -25.12
N PRO A 58 2.13 4.11 -26.16
CA PRO A 58 2.52 5.48 -26.45
C PRO A 58 1.30 6.31 -26.88
N CYS A 59 1.40 7.63 -26.79
CA CYS A 59 0.40 8.53 -27.35
C CYS A 59 0.39 8.39 -28.88
N GLN A 60 -0.80 8.29 -29.48
CA GLN A 60 -0.96 8.19 -30.93
C GLN A 60 -0.79 9.54 -31.66
N GLU A 61 -0.49 10.63 -30.93
CA GLU A 61 -0.26 11.94 -31.53
C GLU A 61 1.15 11.97 -32.15
N PRO A 62 1.30 12.38 -33.43
CA PRO A 62 2.60 12.46 -34.08
C PRO A 62 3.55 13.41 -33.33
N GLY A 63 4.76 12.94 -33.05
CA GLY A 63 5.78 13.70 -32.32
C GLY A 63 5.59 13.77 -30.80
N CYS A 64 4.70 12.95 -30.22
CA CYS A 64 4.48 12.92 -28.77
C CYS A 64 5.09 11.67 -28.12
N ASP A 65 6.14 11.87 -27.32
CA ASP A 65 6.80 10.78 -26.57
C ASP A 65 6.11 10.39 -25.26
N ALA A 66 4.97 11.02 -24.94
CA ALA A 66 4.21 10.70 -23.74
C ALA A 66 3.44 9.39 -23.89
N ASN A 67 3.16 8.73 -22.77
CA ASN A 67 2.30 7.55 -22.74
C ASN A 67 0.80 7.90 -22.73
N ALA A 68 -0.01 7.07 -23.38
CA ALA A 68 -1.46 7.19 -23.38
C ALA A 68 -2.04 7.06 -21.96
N ARG A 69 -2.96 7.98 -21.61
CA ARG A 69 -3.68 7.97 -20.33
C ARG A 69 -5.16 7.71 -20.52
N LEU A 70 -5.74 8.18 -21.62
CA LEU A 70 -7.17 8.08 -21.93
C LEU A 70 -7.31 7.60 -23.37
N GLY A 71 -7.79 6.37 -23.54
CA GLY A 71 -7.81 5.70 -24.85
C GLY A 71 -6.38 5.57 -25.41
N GLN A 72 -6.16 6.08 -26.62
CA GLN A 72 -4.87 6.04 -27.31
C GLN A 72 -4.04 7.32 -27.14
N TYR A 73 -4.51 8.29 -26.34
CA TYR A 73 -3.88 9.60 -26.23
C TYR A 73 -3.40 9.89 -24.80
N CYS A 74 -2.33 10.67 -24.68
CA CYS A 74 -1.90 11.22 -23.41
C CYS A 74 -2.92 12.27 -22.91
N CYS A 75 -2.76 12.71 -21.66
CA CYS A 75 -3.61 13.76 -21.08
C CYS A 75 -3.69 15.04 -21.94
N ARG A 76 -2.59 15.44 -22.58
CA ARG A 76 -2.51 16.65 -23.44
C ARG A 76 -3.29 16.49 -24.75
N HIS A 77 -3.32 15.29 -25.30
CA HIS A 77 -3.90 15.01 -26.62
C HIS A 77 -5.27 14.33 -26.57
N SER A 78 -5.70 13.86 -25.40
CA SER A 78 -7.02 13.24 -25.27
C SER A 78 -8.16 14.25 -25.48
N ILE A 79 -9.05 13.97 -26.43
CA ILE A 79 -10.25 14.78 -26.72
C ILE A 79 -11.23 14.75 -25.53
N ALA A 80 -11.24 13.64 -24.77
CA ALA A 80 -12.01 13.54 -23.53
C ALA A 80 -11.58 14.56 -22.47
N ALA A 81 -10.29 14.94 -22.42
CA ALA A 81 -9.84 16.06 -21.59
C ALA A 81 -10.36 17.39 -22.12
N LYS A 82 -10.41 17.59 -23.44
CA LYS A 82 -10.94 18.83 -24.05
C LYS A 82 -12.45 19.03 -23.81
N LYS A 83 -13.28 17.97 -23.80
CA LYS A 83 -14.73 18.09 -23.53
C LYS A 83 -15.08 18.43 -22.07
N ARG A 84 -14.13 18.38 -21.13
CA ARG A 84 -14.32 18.78 -19.74
C ARG A 84 -13.77 20.17 -19.40
N LEU A 85 -13.24 20.90 -20.37
CA LEU A 85 -12.61 22.21 -20.16
C LEU A 85 -13.45 23.34 -20.82
N ARG A 86 -14.57 23.68 -20.17
CA ARG A 86 -15.02 25.10 -20.07
C ARG A 86 -14.59 25.67 -18.72
N VAL A 87 -13.40 25.29 -18.26
CA VAL A 87 -12.74 25.89 -17.10
C VAL A 87 -11.31 26.12 -17.57
N SER A 88 -10.84 27.35 -17.33
CA SER A 88 -9.55 27.89 -17.68
C SER A 88 -8.40 26.88 -17.63
N PRO A 89 -7.40 26.97 -18.54
CA PRO A 89 -6.26 26.07 -18.55
C PRO A 89 -5.38 26.37 -17.33
N SER A 90 -5.67 25.74 -16.19
CA SER A 90 -4.72 25.65 -15.10
C SER A 90 -3.62 24.68 -15.52
N PRO A 91 -2.35 25.09 -15.61
CA PRO A 91 -1.26 24.28 -16.15
C PRO A 91 -0.79 23.17 -15.19
N ARG A 92 -1.51 22.94 -14.08
CA ARG A 92 -1.12 21.93 -13.10
C ARG A 92 -1.92 20.64 -13.32
N LEU A 93 -1.20 19.52 -13.36
CA LEU A 93 -1.66 18.12 -13.29
C LEU A 93 -1.78 17.28 -14.57
N CYS A 94 -0.77 17.31 -15.46
CA CYS A 94 -0.33 16.02 -15.99
C CYS A 94 1.13 15.86 -16.43
N CYS A 95 1.94 16.92 -16.45
CA CYS A 95 3.33 16.89 -16.92
C CYS A 95 4.34 17.54 -15.95
N PHE A 96 4.25 17.31 -14.64
CA PHE A 96 5.48 17.37 -13.86
C PHE A 96 6.14 16.00 -13.99
N GLU A 97 7.32 15.95 -14.62
CA GLU A 97 8.23 14.83 -14.46
C GLU A 97 8.32 14.52 -12.96
N ALA A 98 7.99 13.28 -12.60
CA ALA A 98 8.27 12.82 -11.26
C ALA A 98 9.80 12.93 -11.09
N PRO A 99 10.31 13.62 -10.05
CA PRO A 99 11.73 13.52 -9.73
C PRO A 99 12.08 12.04 -9.63
N PRO A 100 13.18 11.59 -10.25
CA PRO A 100 13.63 10.23 -10.05
C PRO A 100 13.91 10.09 -8.54
N HIS A 101 13.49 8.98 -7.93
CA HIS A 101 13.86 8.57 -6.57
C HIS A 101 13.57 9.56 -5.41
N ALA A 102 12.30 9.75 -5.05
CA ALA A 102 12.02 9.75 -3.61
C ALA A 102 11.94 8.27 -3.18
N PRO A 103 12.79 7.78 -2.25
CA PRO A 103 12.51 6.49 -1.64
C PRO A 103 11.10 6.57 -1.08
N ALA A 104 10.31 5.51 -1.24
CA ALA A 104 9.10 5.35 -0.44
C ALA A 104 9.55 5.58 1.00
N ALA A 105 9.22 6.74 1.56
CA ALA A 105 9.26 6.92 2.99
C ALA A 105 8.38 5.78 3.48
N ILE A 106 9.04 4.76 4.01
CA ILE A 106 8.46 3.99 5.08
C ILE A 106 7.99 5.09 6.01
N HIS A 107 6.67 5.35 6.00
CA HIS A 107 6.04 5.99 7.12
C HIS A 107 6.41 5.03 8.22
N GLU A 108 7.48 5.34 8.95
CA GLU A 108 7.74 4.69 10.22
C GLU A 108 6.38 4.77 10.88
N LEU A 109 5.77 3.61 11.13
CA LEU A 109 4.68 3.56 12.06
C LEU A 109 5.35 3.89 13.40
N ARG A 110 5.62 5.19 13.58
CA ARG A 110 5.88 5.78 14.87
C ARG A 110 4.61 5.43 15.62
N MET A 111 4.72 4.44 16.49
CA MET A 111 3.75 4.28 17.54
C MET A 111 3.72 5.65 18.20
N ASP A 112 2.57 6.33 18.15
CA ASP A 112 2.39 7.56 18.90
C ASP A 112 2.84 7.30 20.33
N GLU A 113 3.57 8.23 20.93
CA GLU A 113 4.07 8.10 22.31
C GLU A 113 2.93 7.73 23.28
N ASP A 114 1.70 8.13 22.94
CA ASP A 114 0.45 7.79 23.61
C ASP A 114 0.12 6.28 23.62
N MET A 115 0.44 5.53 22.56
CA MET A 115 0.15 4.08 22.46
C MET A 115 1.22 3.25 23.18
N LEU A 116 2.48 3.71 23.18
CA LEU A 116 3.54 3.15 24.02
C LEU A 116 3.28 3.42 25.51
N ASP A 117 2.73 4.58 25.87
CA ASP A 117 2.29 4.86 27.24
C ASP A 117 1.07 4.04 27.66
N LEU A 118 0.11 3.78 26.75
CA LEU A 118 -0.99 2.85 27.00
C LEU A 118 -0.49 1.42 27.24
N LEU A 119 0.50 0.96 26.46
CA LEU A 119 1.11 -0.36 26.62
C LEU A 119 1.92 -0.45 27.92
N ARG A 120 2.63 0.63 28.30
CA ARG A 120 3.30 0.75 29.61
C ARG A 120 2.29 0.77 30.77
N LEU A 121 1.10 1.33 30.57
CA LEU A 121 0.02 1.33 31.56
C LEU A 121 -0.59 -0.07 31.74
N LEU A 122 -0.77 -0.82 30.65
CA LEU A 122 -1.34 -2.17 30.66
C LEU A 122 -0.36 -3.23 31.21
N LEU A 123 0.95 -2.99 31.08
CA LEU A 123 2.00 -3.91 31.56
C LEU A 123 2.50 -3.59 32.98
N ARG A 124 2.22 -2.39 33.51
CA ARG A 124 2.33 -2.12 34.95
C ARG A 124 1.09 -2.67 35.63
N GLY A 125 1.19 -3.92 36.08
CA GLY A 125 0.22 -4.54 36.97
C GLY A 125 0.19 -3.86 38.34
N ASP A 126 -0.36 -2.65 38.41
CA ASP A 126 -0.72 -2.03 39.67
C ASP A 126 -2.06 -2.62 40.11
N GLY A 127 -1.97 -3.69 40.90
CA GLY A 127 -3.09 -4.28 41.59
C GLY A 127 -3.77 -3.25 42.49
N ALA A 128 -4.89 -2.71 42.05
CA ALA A 128 -5.88 -2.08 42.90
C ALA A 128 -7.20 -2.82 42.68
N THR A 129 -7.38 -3.90 43.45
CA THR A 129 -8.67 -4.57 43.60
C THR A 129 -9.64 -3.63 44.31
N HIS A 130 -10.24 -2.69 43.59
CA HIS A 130 -11.49 -2.09 44.03
C HIS A 130 -12.60 -3.11 43.76
N GLY A 131 -13.19 -3.59 44.84
CA GLY A 131 -14.10 -4.73 44.88
C GLY A 131 -15.28 -4.57 43.93
N TRP A 132 -15.40 -5.52 43.03
CA TRP A 132 -16.66 -5.87 42.39
C TRP A 132 -17.38 -6.84 43.33
N ASN A 133 -18.35 -6.32 44.08
CA ASN A 133 -19.29 -7.12 44.85
C ASN A 133 -20.22 -7.89 43.89
N GLU A 134 -20.26 -9.21 44.00
CA GLU A 134 -21.12 -10.14 43.23
C GLU A 134 -22.65 -9.99 43.49
N ALA A 135 -23.09 -8.90 44.12
CA ALA A 135 -24.45 -8.74 44.61
C ALA A 135 -25.47 -8.19 43.60
N THR A 136 -25.10 -7.94 42.33
CA THR A 136 -26.02 -7.32 41.34
C THR A 136 -26.32 -8.18 40.10
N MET A 137 -26.05 -9.49 40.13
CA MET A 137 -26.56 -10.44 39.12
C MET A 137 -27.56 -11.44 39.70
N ARG A 138 -28.55 -10.93 40.45
CA ARG A 138 -29.76 -11.70 40.75
C ARG A 138 -31.00 -10.97 40.23
N THR A 139 -31.05 -10.78 38.92
CA THR A 139 -32.32 -10.54 38.21
C THR A 139 -32.95 -11.90 37.93
N THR A 140 -34.04 -12.15 38.64
CA THR A 140 -34.93 -13.31 38.54
C THR A 140 -35.39 -13.57 37.11
N HIS A 141 -35.04 -14.73 36.55
CA HIS A 141 -35.82 -15.33 35.47
C HIS A 141 -37.12 -15.87 36.08
N HIS A 142 -38.25 -15.26 35.74
CA HIS A 142 -39.57 -15.85 35.97
C HIS A 142 -39.72 -17.05 35.04
N ALA A 143 -39.60 -18.25 35.61
CA ALA A 143 -40.07 -19.48 34.99
C ALA A 143 -41.59 -19.55 35.16
N GLY A 144 -42.33 -19.16 34.12
CA GLY A 144 -43.75 -19.43 34.00
C GLY A 144 -43.94 -20.69 33.15
N GLY A 145 -44.08 -21.84 33.79
CA GLY A 145 -44.57 -23.06 33.18
C GLY A 145 -45.57 -23.73 34.13
N THR A 146 -46.80 -23.96 33.65
CA THR A 146 -47.79 -24.92 34.17
C THR A 146 -48.73 -25.24 33.00
N GLU A 147 -48.69 -26.45 32.44
CA GLU A 147 -49.53 -27.64 32.72
C GLU A 147 -50.61 -27.79 31.65
N MET A 148 -50.59 -28.87 30.85
CA MET A 148 -51.26 -30.16 31.10
C MET A 148 -52.77 -30.03 31.34
N VAL A 149 -53.55 -30.33 30.29
CA VAL A 149 -54.58 -31.40 30.17
C VAL A 149 -55.00 -31.49 28.71
#